data_AF-A0A528FCF2-F1
#
_entry.id   AF-A0A528FCF2-F1
#
_cell.length_a   1.000
_cell.length_b   1.000
_cell.length_c   1.000
_cell.angle_alpha   90.00
_cell.angle_beta   90.00
_cell.angle_gamma   90.00
#
_symmetry.space_group_name_H-M   'P 1'
#
loop_
_entity.id
_entity.type
_entity.pdbx_description
1 polymer ?
#
loop_
_entity_poly.entity_id
_entity_poly.type
_entity_poly.pdbx_seq_one_letter_code
_entity_poly.pdbx_strand_id
1 'polypeptide(L)'
;GEIVAGKYKGTKFTCNFTGSTPDGKIGMSLDGGCRVGMFTQQMSATIQHKGREGYKGSFMGGAAGSGLDIIGGNVVSANKVVFTINRNQLRGVMQALVPNDNSMTVTVAVRVDQQLVPVIGMKLKRVDTVEVGSIAPN
;
A
#
# COMPACT_ATOMS: atom_id res chain seq x y z
N GLY A 1 -7.14 -2.81 -10.30
CA GLY A 1 -7.05 -3.74 -9.17
C GLY A 1 -8.26 -4.66 -9.19
N GLU A 2 -8.15 -5.81 -8.53
CA GLU A 2 -9.23 -6.78 -8.43
C GLU A 2 -9.24 -7.41 -7.03
N ILE A 3 -10.44 -7.66 -6.51
CA ILE A 3 -10.64 -8.47 -5.31
C ILE A 3 -10.52 -9.94 -5.71
N VAL A 4 -9.52 -10.65 -5.20
CA VAL A 4 -9.18 -12.00 -5.67
C VAL A 4 -9.81 -13.12 -4.84
N ALA A 5 -10.35 -12.81 -3.65
CA ALA A 5 -10.98 -13.76 -2.75
C ALA A 5 -12.14 -13.13 -1.92
N GLY A 6 -12.99 -13.98 -1.36
CA GLY A 6 -14.12 -13.59 -0.50
C GLY A 6 -15.41 -13.27 -1.26
N LYS A 7 -16.44 -12.77 -0.54
CA LYS A 7 -17.78 -12.45 -1.08
C LYS A 7 -17.74 -11.52 -2.30
N TYR A 8 -16.73 -10.66 -2.38
CA TYR A 8 -16.58 -9.65 -3.43
C TYR A 8 -15.56 -10.05 -4.52
N LYS A 9 -15.17 -11.34 -4.61
CA LYS A 9 -14.24 -11.84 -5.62
C LYS A 9 -14.67 -11.45 -7.04
N GLY A 10 -13.72 -11.02 -7.86
CA GLY A 10 -13.94 -10.58 -9.25
C GLY A 10 -14.32 -9.10 -9.36
N THR A 11 -14.56 -8.41 -8.25
CA THR A 11 -14.83 -6.96 -8.26
C THR A 11 -13.59 -6.21 -8.72
N LYS A 12 -13.70 -5.54 -9.86
CA LYS A 12 -12.64 -4.69 -10.42
C LYS A 12 -12.78 -3.26 -9.91
N PHE A 13 -11.64 -2.66 -9.65
CA PHE A 13 -11.56 -1.29 -9.16
C PHE A 13 -10.35 -0.57 -9.76
N THR A 14 -10.48 0.74 -9.94
CA THR A 14 -9.40 1.60 -10.43
C THR A 14 -9.04 2.59 -9.35
N CYS A 15 -7.79 2.58 -8.91
CA CYS A 15 -7.30 3.50 -7.90
C CYS A 15 -6.40 4.56 -8.52
N ASN A 16 -6.58 5.79 -8.11
CA ASN A 16 -5.65 6.87 -8.35
C ASN A 16 -5.12 7.34 -7.00
N PHE A 17 -3.81 7.33 -6.83
CA PHE A 17 -3.13 7.73 -5.61
C PHE A 17 -2.08 8.79 -5.94
N THR A 18 -2.01 9.81 -5.08
CA THR A 18 -0.92 10.75 -4.98
C THR A 18 0.02 10.24 -3.90
N GLY A 19 1.27 9.96 -4.29
CA GLY A 19 2.31 9.55 -3.35
C GLY A 19 3.20 10.72 -2.96
N SER A 20 3.62 10.77 -1.71
CA SER A 20 4.61 11.74 -1.22
C SER A 20 5.55 11.10 -0.20
N THR A 21 6.75 11.67 -0.05
CA THR A 21 7.68 11.31 1.02
C THR A 21 7.41 12.22 2.21
N PRO A 22 7.14 11.67 3.42
CA PRO A 22 6.92 12.50 4.60
C PRO A 22 8.16 13.34 4.95
N ASP A 23 7.97 14.61 5.30
CA ASP A 23 9.06 15.56 5.55
C ASP A 23 10.07 15.06 6.60
N GLY A 24 11.35 15.08 6.22
CA GLY A 24 12.47 14.72 7.08
C GLY A 24 12.44 13.26 7.58
N LYS A 25 11.63 12.39 6.99
CA LYS A 25 11.42 11.01 7.44
C LYS A 25 11.58 10.03 6.28
N ILE A 26 12.18 8.88 6.58
CA ILE A 26 12.19 7.75 5.65
C ILE A 26 10.80 7.12 5.68
N GLY A 27 10.06 7.16 4.58
CA GLY A 27 8.69 6.69 4.53
C GLY A 27 7.96 7.05 3.24
N MET A 28 6.66 6.78 3.22
CA MET A 28 5.75 7.14 2.12
C MET A 28 4.36 7.45 2.66
N SER A 29 3.69 8.45 2.07
CA SER A 29 2.25 8.65 2.16
C SER A 29 1.63 8.35 0.79
N LEU A 30 0.42 7.81 0.80
CA LEU A 30 -0.42 7.61 -0.37
C LEU A 30 -1.80 8.13 -0.02
N ASP A 31 -2.32 9.06 -0.82
CA ASP A 31 -3.66 9.60 -0.64
C ASP A 31 -4.39 9.60 -1.97
N GLY A 32 -5.63 9.12 -2.00
CA GLY A 32 -6.36 9.01 -3.24
C GLY A 32 -7.68 8.28 -3.11
N GLY A 33 -8.18 7.76 -4.23
CA GLY A 33 -9.48 7.09 -4.27
C GLY A 33 -9.51 5.92 -5.22
N CYS A 34 -10.23 4.87 -4.81
CA CYS A 34 -10.53 3.71 -5.65
C CYS A 34 -11.98 3.72 -6.10
N ARG A 35 -12.19 3.71 -7.41
CA ARG A 35 -13.48 3.65 -8.07
C ARG A 35 -13.88 2.20 -8.30
N VAL A 36 -15.08 1.82 -7.84
CA VAL A 36 -15.74 0.54 -8.06
C VAL A 36 -17.07 0.82 -8.75
N GLY A 37 -17.16 0.54 -10.06
CA GLY A 37 -18.34 0.89 -10.85
C GLY A 37 -18.59 2.41 -10.84
N MET A 38 -19.69 2.84 -10.22
CA MET A 38 -20.06 4.27 -10.10
C MET A 38 -19.55 4.92 -8.81
N PHE A 39 -19.18 4.13 -7.81
CA PHE A 39 -18.81 4.63 -6.48
C PHE A 39 -17.30 4.83 -6.38
N THR A 40 -16.88 5.90 -5.69
CA THR A 40 -15.47 6.16 -5.38
C THR A 40 -15.29 6.15 -3.87
N GLN A 41 -14.35 5.34 -3.39
CA GLN A 41 -13.99 5.26 -1.98
C GLN A 41 -12.62 5.92 -1.77
N GLN A 42 -12.57 6.89 -0.86
CA GLN A 42 -11.32 7.55 -0.45
C GLN A 42 -10.45 6.58 0.34
N MET A 43 -9.15 6.61 0.07
CA MET A 43 -8.15 5.70 0.59
C MET A 43 -6.86 6.44 0.86
N SER A 44 -6.33 6.25 2.06
CA SER A 44 -5.06 6.83 2.49
C SER A 44 -4.16 5.76 3.10
N ALA A 45 -2.84 5.95 3.02
CA ALA A 45 -1.85 5.11 3.66
C ALA A 45 -0.65 5.95 4.07
N THR A 46 -0.14 5.73 5.28
CA THR A 46 1.09 6.35 5.76
C THR A 46 2.03 5.26 6.26
N ILE A 47 3.30 5.33 5.89
CA ILE A 47 4.34 4.40 6.30
C ILE A 47 5.58 5.22 6.64
N GLN A 48 6.17 4.98 7.80
CA GLN A 48 7.37 5.67 8.27
C GLN A 48 8.31 4.69 8.97
N HIS A 49 9.60 4.82 8.70
CA HIS A 49 10.63 4.11 9.43
C HIS A 49 10.90 4.80 10.77
N LYS A 50 10.73 4.07 11.87
CA LYS A 50 10.88 4.54 13.26
C LYS A 50 12.15 3.97 13.91
N GLY A 51 13.27 4.03 13.20
CA GLY A 51 14.57 3.59 13.72
C GLY A 51 14.53 2.12 14.17
N ARG A 52 14.80 1.86 15.46
CA ARG A 52 14.82 0.50 16.05
C ARG A 52 13.46 -0.20 16.02
N GLU A 53 12.35 0.54 15.93
CA GLU A 53 11.01 -0.02 15.87
C GLU A 53 10.60 -0.46 14.45
N GLY A 54 11.46 -0.21 13.45
CA GLY A 54 11.22 -0.55 12.05
C GLY A 54 10.12 0.30 11.42
N TYR A 55 9.47 -0.23 10.37
CA TYR A 55 8.38 0.47 9.69
C TYR A 55 7.07 0.41 10.48
N LYS A 56 6.46 1.59 10.68
CA LYS A 56 5.15 1.79 11.31
C LYS A 56 4.27 2.65 10.42
N GLY A 57 2.96 2.54 10.60
CA GLY A 57 2.05 3.31 9.77
C GLY A 57 0.60 2.90 9.91
N SER A 58 -0.22 3.43 9.02
CA SER A 58 -1.64 3.12 8.96
C SER A 58 -2.13 3.12 7.52
N PHE A 59 -3.05 2.22 7.22
CA PHE A 59 -3.84 2.23 6.01
C PHE A 59 -5.27 2.59 6.40
N MET A 60 -5.95 3.43 5.63
CA MET A 60 -7.32 3.93 5.88
C MET A 60 -7.57 4.39 7.32
N GLY A 61 -6.62 5.14 7.88
CA GLY A 61 -6.69 5.65 9.25
C GLY A 61 -6.39 4.61 10.35
N GLY A 62 -5.93 3.40 9.99
CA GLY A 62 -5.51 2.39 10.95
C GLY A 62 -6.67 1.79 11.73
N ALA A 63 -6.39 1.20 12.89
CA ALA A 63 -7.42 0.64 13.77
C ALA A 63 -8.36 1.72 14.36
N ALA A 64 -7.90 2.96 14.49
CA ALA A 64 -8.73 4.09 14.90
C ALA A 64 -9.72 4.54 13.80
N GLY A 65 -9.40 4.23 12.54
CA GLY A 65 -10.25 4.48 11.37
C GLY A 65 -10.96 3.22 10.87
N SER A 66 -11.17 3.19 9.56
CA SER A 66 -11.80 2.06 8.87
C SER A 66 -10.78 1.07 8.32
N GLY A 67 -9.53 1.12 8.79
CA GLY A 67 -8.39 0.54 8.10
C GLY A 67 -7.58 -0.46 8.89
N LEU A 68 -6.26 -0.48 8.67
CA LEU A 68 -5.33 -1.47 9.20
C LEU A 68 -4.06 -0.77 9.70
N ASP A 69 -3.52 -1.19 10.84
CA ASP A 69 -2.25 -0.68 11.33
C ASP A 69 -1.10 -1.43 10.68
N ILE A 70 -0.07 -0.69 10.26
CA ILE A 70 1.21 -1.25 9.84
C ILE A 70 2.10 -1.30 11.07
N ILE A 71 2.31 -2.50 11.59
CA ILE A 71 2.99 -2.73 12.87
C ILE A 71 4.44 -3.17 12.72
N GLY A 72 4.87 -3.45 11.50
CA GLY A 72 6.24 -3.80 11.16
C GLY A 72 6.44 -3.85 9.65
N GLY A 73 7.69 -3.86 9.22
CA GLY A 73 8.04 -4.06 7.82
C GLY A 73 9.46 -4.58 7.68
N ASN A 74 9.65 -5.47 6.71
CA ASN A 74 10.94 -6.05 6.37
C ASN A 74 11.25 -5.74 4.91
N VAL A 75 12.42 -5.16 4.66
CA VAL A 75 12.96 -4.99 3.31
C VAL A 75 13.56 -6.33 2.91
N VAL A 76 12.92 -7.00 1.95
CA VAL A 76 13.35 -8.33 1.48
C VAL A 76 14.43 -8.18 0.40
N SER A 77 14.32 -7.14 -0.42
CA SER A 77 15.30 -6.73 -1.42
C SER A 77 15.13 -5.25 -1.72
N ALA A 78 16.05 -4.66 -2.50
CA ALA A 78 16.02 -3.24 -2.87
C ALA A 78 14.67 -2.78 -3.48
N ASN A 79 13.93 -3.70 -4.11
CA ASN A 79 12.65 -3.42 -4.76
C ASN A 79 11.44 -4.10 -4.10
N LYS A 80 11.61 -4.80 -2.97
CA LYS A 80 10.53 -5.56 -2.33
C LYS A 80 10.51 -5.31 -0.83
N VAL A 81 9.37 -4.82 -0.36
CA VAL A 81 9.10 -4.62 1.08
C VAL A 81 7.84 -5.37 1.46
N VAL A 82 7.87 -6.03 2.63
CA VAL A 82 6.74 -6.74 3.20
C VAL A 82 6.39 -6.11 4.53
N PHE A 83 5.18 -5.58 4.64
CA PHE A 83 4.62 -4.98 5.84
C PHE A 83 3.73 -5.98 6.57
N THR A 84 3.84 -6.02 7.89
CA THR A 84 2.90 -6.73 8.76
C THR A 84 1.75 -5.79 9.08
N ILE A 85 0.54 -6.20 8.76
CA ILE A 85 -0.69 -5.42 8.98
C ILE A 85 -1.56 -6.10 10.03
N ASN A 86 -2.17 -5.29 10.90
CA ASN A 86 -3.00 -5.79 11.99
C ASN A 86 -4.22 -4.88 12.22
N ARG A 87 -5.39 -5.48 12.42
CA ARG A 87 -6.57 -4.82 12.97
C ARG A 87 -7.42 -5.81 13.73
N ASN A 88 -7.48 -5.68 15.05
CA ASN A 88 -8.21 -6.60 15.93
C ASN A 88 -7.85 -8.08 15.65
N GLN A 89 -8.77 -8.83 15.05
CA GLN A 89 -8.63 -10.25 14.72
C GLN A 89 -8.02 -10.48 13.33
N LEU A 90 -8.01 -9.46 12.46
CA LEU A 90 -7.49 -9.54 11.11
C LEU A 90 -5.99 -9.25 11.12
N ARG A 91 -5.21 -10.32 11.06
CA ARG A 91 -3.75 -10.27 10.85
C ARG A 91 -3.47 -10.52 9.39
N GLY A 92 -2.53 -9.79 8.81
CA GLY A 92 -2.19 -9.96 7.40
C GLY A 92 -0.80 -9.47 7.06
N VAL A 93 -0.49 -9.55 5.78
CA VAL A 93 0.72 -9.00 5.18
C VAL A 93 0.35 -8.16 3.97
N MET A 94 1.04 -7.03 3.83
CA MET A 94 1.00 -6.21 2.63
C MET A 94 2.38 -6.26 1.98
N GLN A 95 2.45 -6.74 0.75
CA GLN A 95 3.67 -6.74 -0.04
C GLN A 95 3.63 -5.58 -1.02
N ALA A 96 4.67 -4.76 -1.03
CA ALA A 96 4.94 -3.77 -2.06
C ALA A 96 6.17 -4.19 -2.86
N LEU A 97 6.00 -4.33 -4.17
CA LEU A 97 7.05 -4.70 -5.13
C LEU A 97 7.15 -3.58 -6.18
N VAL A 98 8.34 -3.05 -6.39
CA VAL A 98 8.63 -2.00 -7.40
C VAL A 98 9.47 -2.64 -8.51
N PRO A 99 8.85 -3.34 -9.49
CA PRO A 99 9.61 -4.08 -10.49
C PRO A 99 10.45 -3.18 -11.40
N ASN A 100 10.07 -1.91 -11.56
CA ASN A 100 10.82 -0.87 -12.27
C ASN A 100 10.36 0.50 -11.78
N ASP A 101 11.03 1.55 -12.25
CA ASP A 101 10.78 2.91 -11.79
C ASP A 101 9.32 3.33 -11.93
N ASN A 102 8.61 2.88 -12.97
CA ASN A 102 7.27 3.38 -13.34
C ASN A 102 6.11 2.49 -12.91
N SER A 103 6.37 1.43 -12.15
CA SER A 103 5.31 0.54 -11.71
C SER A 103 5.54 -0.02 -10.32
N MET A 104 4.43 -0.26 -9.64
CA MET A 104 4.41 -0.87 -8.32
C MET A 104 3.30 -1.91 -8.30
N THR A 105 3.57 -3.07 -7.71
CA THR A 105 2.58 -4.10 -7.43
C THR A 105 2.39 -4.17 -5.93
N VAL A 106 1.15 -4.00 -5.48
CA VAL A 106 0.78 -4.16 -4.08
C VAL A 106 -0.15 -5.36 -3.95
N THR A 107 0.15 -6.23 -3.01
CA THR A 107 -0.67 -7.41 -2.68
C THR A 107 -0.97 -7.38 -1.20
N VAL A 108 -2.25 -7.49 -0.86
CA VAL A 108 -2.72 -7.59 0.53
C VAL A 108 -3.27 -8.98 0.74
N ALA A 109 -2.69 -9.69 1.71
CA ALA A 109 -3.14 -11.00 2.14
C ALA A 109 -3.50 -10.96 3.61
N VAL A 110 -4.59 -11.63 3.97
CA VAL A 110 -5.06 -11.77 5.35
C VAL A 110 -4.94 -13.22 5.78
N ARG A 111 -4.69 -13.45 7.07
CA ARG A 111 -4.59 -14.79 7.63
C ARG A 111 -5.99 -15.31 7.95
N VAL A 112 -6.33 -16.47 7.39
CA VAL A 112 -7.55 -17.25 7.67
C VAL A 112 -7.09 -18.68 7.94
N ASP A 113 -7.50 -19.26 9.08
CA ASP A 113 -7.16 -20.63 9.47
C ASP A 113 -5.67 -21.00 9.27
N GLN A 114 -4.80 -20.12 9.80
CA GLN A 114 -3.34 -20.21 9.71
C GLN A 114 -2.72 -20.03 8.31
N GLN A 115 -3.53 -19.88 7.26
CA GLN A 115 -3.07 -19.65 5.90
C GLN A 115 -3.20 -18.17 5.49
N LEU A 116 -2.24 -17.67 4.70
CA LEU A 116 -2.32 -16.33 4.12
C LEU A 116 -3.10 -16.38 2.81
N VAL A 117 -4.28 -15.77 2.81
CA VAL A 117 -5.16 -15.70 1.65
C VAL A 117 -5.03 -14.30 1.04
N PRO A 118 -4.53 -14.16 -0.21
CA PRO A 118 -4.54 -12.87 -0.89
C PRO A 118 -5.98 -12.45 -1.11
N VAL A 119 -6.31 -11.22 -0.76
CA VAL A 119 -7.66 -10.67 -0.89
C VAL A 119 -7.71 -9.51 -1.87
N ILE A 120 -6.60 -8.77 -1.99
CA ILE A 120 -6.51 -7.60 -2.87
C ILE A 120 -5.20 -7.63 -3.63
N GLY A 121 -5.29 -7.56 -4.96
CA GLY A 121 -4.16 -7.37 -5.86
C GLY A 121 -4.31 -6.06 -6.63
N MET A 122 -3.26 -5.24 -6.63
CA MET A 122 -3.22 -4.02 -7.42
C MET A 122 -1.87 -3.85 -8.13
N LYS A 123 -1.94 -3.33 -9.36
CA LYS A 123 -0.81 -2.86 -10.14
C LYS A 123 -1.00 -1.38 -10.36
N LEU A 124 -0.09 -0.60 -9.84
CA LEU A 124 -0.01 0.84 -9.98
C LEU A 124 0.97 1.15 -11.11
N LYS A 125 0.57 2.07 -11.97
CA LYS A 125 1.41 2.64 -13.01
C LYS A 125 1.58 4.12 -12.68
N ARG A 126 2.80 4.63 -12.79
CA ARG A 126 3.02 6.08 -12.68
C ARG A 126 2.36 6.77 -13.88
N VAL A 127 1.68 7.87 -13.62
CA VAL A 127 0.85 8.59 -14.62
C VAL A 127 1.25 10.05 -14.77
N ASP A 128 2.50 10.40 -14.47
CA ASP A 128 2.96 11.80 -14.45
C ASP A 128 2.58 12.58 -15.71
N THR A 129 2.14 13.83 -15.50
CA THR A 129 2.11 14.91 -16.50
C THR A 129 3.33 15.83 -16.37
N VAL A 130 4.42 15.39 -15.73
CA VAL A 130 5.61 16.23 -15.49
C VAL A 130 6.84 15.48 -15.96
N GLU A 131 7.44 15.97 -17.05
CA GLU A 131 8.83 15.67 -17.42
C GLU A 131 9.70 15.84 -16.17
N VAL A 132 10.48 14.82 -15.84
CA VAL A 132 11.53 14.94 -14.84
C VAL A 132 12.52 15.96 -15.39
N GLY A 133 12.32 17.23 -15.05
CA GLY A 133 13.32 18.28 -15.22
C GLY A 133 14.57 17.80 -14.50
N SER A 134 15.56 17.45 -15.29
CA SER A 134 16.90 17.04 -14.90
C SER A 134 17.36 17.75 -13.63
N ILE A 135 17.59 16.98 -12.57
CA ILE A 135 18.40 17.45 -11.45
C ILE A 135 19.83 17.59 -12.00
N ALA A 136 20.21 18.81 -12.37
CA ALA A 136 21.59 19.12 -12.67
C ALA A 136 22.41 19.03 -11.37
N PRO A 137 23.57 18.35 -11.37
CA PRO A 137 24.47 18.37 -10.23
C PRO A 137 25.13 19.75 -10.12
N ASN A 138 25.22 20.29 -8.90
CA ASN A 138 26.18 21.31 -8.51
C ASN A 138 26.96 20.80 -7.31
#